data_AF-A0A2M3ZBQ2-F1
#
_entry.id   AF-A0A2M3ZBQ2-F1
#
_cell.length_a   1.000
_cell.length_b   1.000
_cell.length_c   1.000
_cell.angle_alpha   90.00
_cell.angle_beta   90.00
_cell.angle_gamma   90.00
#
_symmetry.space_group_name_H-M   'P 1'
#
loop_
_entity.id
_entity.type
_entity.pdbx_description
1 polymer ?
#
loop_
_entity_poly.entity_id
_entity_poly.type
_entity_poly.pdbx_seq_one_letter_code
_entity_poly.pdbx_strand_id
1 'polypeptide(L)'
;MVTKTGSSDKPGKAKPSHFASVWNRAIKPNSEWAEKDDFLDVVYWARQVLGILIGIVMGIIPLKGFVALALFALINCGAVYLYSTNFQSIDEEAYGGMWEVVKEGFMTSFACFLVTWIIFYTGIHF
;
A
#
# COMPACT_ATOMS: atom_id res chain seq x y z
N MET A 1 51.06 -36.45 -10.85
CA MET A 1 50.13 -37.32 -10.10
C MET A 1 49.50 -36.46 -9.01
N VAL A 2 48.16 -36.33 -9.00
CA VAL A 2 47.31 -35.96 -7.83
C VAL A 2 47.40 -34.47 -7.40
N THR A 3 46.34 -33.64 -7.31
CA THR A 3 44.88 -33.86 -7.32
C THR A 3 44.15 -32.61 -7.82
N LYS A 4 43.10 -32.82 -8.60
CA LYS A 4 42.07 -31.84 -8.95
C LYS A 4 41.09 -31.75 -7.77
N THR A 5 41.10 -30.66 -7.01
CA THR A 5 40.11 -30.45 -5.93
C THR A 5 38.99 -29.57 -6.48
N GLY A 6 37.89 -30.22 -6.88
CA GLY A 6 36.64 -29.54 -7.15
C GLY A 6 36.11 -28.89 -5.88
N SER A 7 35.92 -27.58 -5.89
CA SER A 7 35.17 -26.89 -4.85
C SER A 7 33.69 -26.93 -5.24
N SER A 8 32.92 -27.56 -4.38
CA SER A 8 31.47 -27.76 -4.51
C SER A 8 30.71 -26.45 -4.69
N ASP A 9 29.97 -26.36 -5.79
CA ASP A 9 28.83 -25.45 -5.92
C ASP A 9 27.80 -25.81 -4.84
N LYS A 10 27.72 -25.00 -3.78
CA LYS A 10 26.54 -24.97 -2.92
C LYS A 10 25.39 -24.44 -3.77
N PRO A 11 24.19 -25.05 -3.78
CA PRO A 11 23.06 -24.49 -4.50
C PRO A 11 22.74 -23.15 -3.85
N GLY A 12 23.07 -22.06 -4.55
CA GLY A 12 22.75 -20.71 -4.12
C GLY A 12 21.24 -20.66 -3.89
N LYS A 13 20.83 -20.41 -2.64
CA LYS A 13 19.43 -20.10 -2.33
C LYS A 13 19.03 -18.98 -3.28
N ALA A 14 18.11 -19.28 -4.20
CA ALA A 14 17.61 -18.30 -5.15
C ALA A 14 17.21 -17.05 -4.37
N LYS A 15 17.87 -15.92 -4.64
CA LYS A 15 17.50 -14.64 -4.01
C LYS A 15 16.01 -14.46 -4.29
N PRO A 16 15.16 -14.22 -3.28
CA PRO A 16 13.76 -13.92 -3.54
C PRO A 16 13.70 -12.76 -4.54
N SER A 17 12.75 -12.82 -5.48
CA SER A 17 12.55 -11.71 -6.41
C SER A 17 12.33 -10.43 -5.60
N HIS A 18 12.88 -9.31 -6.07
CA HIS A 18 12.80 -8.01 -5.40
C HIS A 18 11.37 -7.68 -4.92
N PHE A 19 10.38 -7.95 -5.76
CA PHE A 19 8.96 -7.83 -5.46
C PHE A 19 8.49 -8.70 -4.29
N ALA A 20 8.91 -9.97 -4.23
CA ALA A 20 8.55 -10.86 -3.12
C ALA A 20 9.17 -10.37 -1.80
N SER A 21 10.39 -9.82 -1.83
CA SER A 21 10.98 -9.21 -0.63
C SER A 21 10.27 -7.93 -0.19
N VAL A 22 9.88 -7.06 -1.12
CA VAL A 22 9.10 -5.83 -0.86
C VAL A 22 7.76 -6.18 -0.23
N TRP A 23 7.03 -7.14 -0.81
CA TRP A 23 5.73 -7.56 -0.28
C TRP A 23 5.83 -8.20 1.10
N ASN A 24 6.86 -9.02 1.33
CA ASN A 24 7.08 -9.64 2.64
C ASN A 24 7.44 -8.59 3.71
N ARG A 25 8.17 -7.53 3.32
CA ARG A 25 8.43 -6.37 4.19
C ARG A 25 7.18 -5.54 4.45
N ALA A 26 6.32 -5.34 3.44
CA ALA A 26 5.05 -4.64 3.58
C ALA A 26 4.14 -5.28 4.65
N ILE A 27 4.14 -6.61 4.73
CA ILE A 27 3.30 -7.36 5.68
C ILE A 27 3.98 -7.55 7.04
N LYS A 28 5.30 -7.40 7.11
CA LYS A 28 6.04 -7.59 8.36
C LYS A 28 6.14 -6.26 9.13
N PRO A 29 5.71 -6.22 10.41
CA PRO A 29 5.80 -5.00 11.22
C PRO A 29 7.26 -4.61 11.46
N ASN A 30 7.50 -3.31 11.60
CA ASN A 30 8.83 -2.71 11.85
C ASN A 30 9.90 -3.12 10.84
N SER A 31 9.53 -3.19 9.56
CA SER A 31 10.48 -3.48 8.49
C SER A 31 11.31 -2.26 8.16
N GLU A 32 12.63 -2.41 8.11
CA GLU A 32 13.53 -1.40 7.54
C GLU A 32 13.42 -1.43 6.01
N TRP A 33 13.20 -0.26 5.41
CA TRP A 33 13.23 -0.08 3.97
C TRP A 33 14.57 0.51 3.57
N ALA A 34 15.27 -0.22 2.70
CA ALA A 34 16.53 0.22 2.14
C ALA A 34 16.33 1.37 1.14
N GLU A 35 15.21 1.35 0.42
CA GLU A 35 14.83 2.33 -0.59
C GLU A 35 13.48 2.95 -0.22
N LYS A 36 13.42 4.28 -0.28
CA LYS A 36 12.21 5.07 0.01
C LYS A 36 11.08 4.75 -0.97
N ASP A 37 11.43 4.62 -2.25
CA ASP A 37 10.47 4.43 -3.34
C ASP A 37 9.73 3.08 -3.22
N ASP A 38 10.39 2.03 -2.75
CA ASP A 38 9.74 0.72 -2.50
C ASP A 38 8.61 0.81 -1.47
N PHE A 39 8.81 1.63 -0.44
CA PHE A 39 7.79 1.86 0.57
C PHE A 39 6.63 2.70 0.01
N LEU A 40 6.95 3.76 -0.75
CA LEU A 40 5.97 4.61 -1.40
C LEU A 40 5.11 3.84 -2.41
N ASP A 41 5.71 2.91 -3.17
CA ASP A 41 4.99 2.00 -4.07
C ASP A 41 4.00 1.12 -3.31
N VAL A 42 4.42 0.56 -2.17
CA VAL A 42 3.52 -0.25 -1.32
C VAL A 42 2.36 0.58 -0.79
N VAL A 43 2.62 1.80 -0.31
CA VAL A 43 1.58 2.72 0.17
C VAL A 43 0.63 3.10 -0.96
N TYR A 44 1.16 3.40 -2.14
CA TYR A 44 0.39 3.71 -3.35
C TYR A 44 -0.58 2.57 -3.68
N TRP A 45 -0.08 1.35 -3.83
CA TRP A 45 -0.91 0.20 -4.20
C TRP A 45 -1.90 -0.18 -3.11
N ALA A 46 -1.50 -0.12 -1.83
CA ALA A 46 -2.40 -0.36 -0.70
C ALA A 46 -3.56 0.63 -0.69
N ARG A 47 -3.29 1.92 -0.97
CA ARG A 47 -4.33 2.95 -1.09
C ARG A 47 -5.28 2.69 -2.25
N GLN A 48 -4.77 2.27 -3.41
CA GLN A 48 -5.59 1.89 -4.55
C GLN A 48 -6.63 0.81 -4.18
N VAL A 49 -6.18 -0.24 -3.49
CA VAL A 49 -7.06 -1.31 -3.02
C VAL A 49 -8.06 -0.77 -1.99
N LEU A 50 -7.62 0.02 -1.02
CA LEU A 50 -8.50 0.64 -0.03
C LEU A 50 -9.57 1.53 -0.67
N GLY A 51 -9.21 2.36 -1.66
CA GLY A 51 -10.15 3.24 -2.34
C GLY A 51 -11.23 2.47 -3.10
N ILE A 52 -10.86 1.39 -3.77
CA ILE A 52 -11.82 0.48 -4.43
C ILE A 52 -12.76 -0.16 -3.40
N LEU A 53 -12.22 -0.71 -2.30
CA LEU A 53 -13.03 -1.38 -1.28
C LEU A 53 -14.01 -0.40 -0.60
N ILE A 54 -13.54 0.80 -0.25
CA ILE A 54 -14.38 1.85 0.34
C ILE A 54 -15.46 2.28 -0.65
N GLY A 55 -15.12 2.47 -1.93
CA GLY A 55 -16.08 2.88 -2.96
C GLY A 55 -17.17 1.83 -3.17
N ILE A 56 -16.83 0.54 -3.16
CA ILE A 56 -17.82 -0.56 -3.21
C ILE A 56 -18.74 -0.49 -1.99
N VAL A 57 -18.19 -0.45 -0.77
CA VAL A 57 -18.98 -0.44 0.47
C VAL A 57 -19.91 0.78 0.54
N MET A 58 -19.39 1.97 0.24
CA MET A 58 -20.16 3.21 0.25
C MET A 58 -21.05 3.39 -0.99
N GLY A 59 -20.90 2.56 -2.02
CA GLY A 59 -21.83 2.50 -3.15
C GLY A 59 -23.03 1.63 -2.82
N ILE A 60 -22.80 0.52 -2.13
CA ILE A 60 -23.85 -0.36 -1.62
C ILE A 60 -24.65 0.34 -0.51
N ILE A 61 -23.98 0.99 0.44
CA ILE A 61 -24.65 1.82 1.44
C ILE A 61 -24.99 3.15 0.76
N PRO A 62 -26.24 3.63 0.71
CA PRO A 62 -26.61 4.82 -0.07
C PRO A 62 -26.17 6.16 0.57
N LEU A 63 -24.91 6.26 1.00
CA LEU A 63 -24.27 7.47 1.45
C LEU A 63 -24.10 8.40 0.24
N LYS A 64 -24.55 9.64 0.37
CA LYS A 64 -24.56 10.63 -0.71
C LYS A 64 -23.76 11.88 -0.33
N GLY A 65 -23.25 12.56 -1.35
CA GLY A 65 -22.68 13.90 -1.24
C GLY A 65 -21.43 13.96 -0.36
N PHE A 66 -21.25 15.09 0.30
CA PHE A 66 -20.03 15.41 1.04
C PHE A 66 -19.66 14.40 2.14
N VAL A 67 -20.64 13.79 2.78
CA VAL A 67 -20.41 12.80 3.85
C VAL A 67 -19.60 11.61 3.34
N ALA A 68 -19.91 11.13 2.13
CA ALA A 68 -19.17 10.01 1.54
C ALA A 68 -17.70 10.38 1.26
N LEU A 69 -17.48 11.58 0.72
CA LEU A 69 -16.14 12.10 0.42
C LEU A 69 -15.31 12.32 1.69
N ALA A 70 -15.92 12.91 2.73
CA ALA A 70 -15.26 13.19 4.00
C ALA A 70 -14.87 11.89 4.72
N LEU A 71 -15.75 10.89 4.74
CA LEU A 71 -15.47 9.58 5.31
C LEU A 71 -14.37 8.85 4.52
N PHE A 72 -14.40 8.88 3.18
CA PHE A 72 -13.32 8.34 2.37
C PHE A 72 -11.98 8.98 2.74
N ALA A 73 -11.91 10.32 2.80
CA ALA A 73 -10.67 11.02 3.12
C ALA A 73 -10.17 10.67 4.53
N LEU A 74 -11.06 10.62 5.52
CA LEU A 74 -10.71 10.28 6.90
C LEU A 74 -10.20 8.84 7.01
N ILE A 75 -10.91 7.86 6.42
CA ILE A 75 -10.53 6.46 6.46
C ILE A 75 -9.22 6.23 5.70
N ASN A 76 -9.08 6.79 4.50
CA ASN A 76 -7.90 6.59 3.67
C ASN A 76 -6.64 7.21 4.30
N CYS A 77 -6.70 8.49 4.70
CA CYS A 77 -5.59 9.15 5.37
C CYS A 77 -5.27 8.50 6.72
N GLY A 78 -6.31 8.18 7.51
CA GLY A 78 -6.15 7.53 8.81
C GLY A 78 -5.52 6.15 8.69
N ALA A 79 -5.95 5.32 7.74
CA ALA A 79 -5.38 3.99 7.52
C ALA A 79 -3.90 4.07 7.16
N VAL A 80 -3.51 5.00 6.29
CA VAL A 80 -2.11 5.14 5.86
C VAL A 80 -1.25 5.72 6.97
N TYR A 81 -1.76 6.68 7.73
CA TYR A 81 -1.09 7.20 8.91
C TYR A 81 -0.84 6.09 9.94
N LEU A 82 -1.89 5.34 10.30
CA LEU A 82 -1.77 4.22 11.24
C LEU A 82 -0.82 3.14 10.73
N TYR A 83 -0.88 2.80 9.44
CA TYR A 83 0.03 1.82 8.84
C TYR A 83 1.49 2.28 8.90
N SER A 84 1.76 3.54 8.55
CA SER A 84 3.13 4.08 8.49
C SER A 84 3.74 4.28 9.88
N THR A 85 2.96 4.83 10.82
CA THR A 85 3.43 5.14 12.18
C THR A 85 3.36 3.94 13.12
N ASN A 86 2.23 3.22 13.18
CA ASN A 86 2.04 2.17 14.18
C ASN A 86 2.45 0.78 13.70
N PHE A 87 2.28 0.46 12.42
CA PHE A 87 2.58 -0.88 11.90
C PHE A 87 4.02 -1.01 11.39
N GLN A 88 4.49 -0.01 10.65
CA GLN A 88 5.89 0.01 10.18
C GLN A 88 6.85 0.78 11.09
N SER A 89 6.37 1.60 12.02
CA SER A 89 7.20 2.44 12.90
C SER A 89 8.29 3.19 12.14
N ILE A 90 7.87 3.84 11.06
CA ILE A 90 8.75 4.62 10.21
C ILE A 90 9.24 5.86 10.95
N ASP A 91 10.55 6.09 10.89
CA ASP A 91 11.13 7.37 11.31
C ASP A 91 10.71 8.46 10.31
N GLU A 92 9.81 9.35 10.73
CA GLU A 92 9.19 10.36 9.87
C GLU A 92 10.22 11.27 9.20
N GLU A 93 11.38 11.50 9.85
CA GLU A 93 12.46 12.33 9.34
C GLU A 93 13.20 11.68 8.17
N ALA A 94 13.29 10.34 8.13
CA ALA A 94 13.98 9.60 7.09
C ALA A 94 13.24 9.60 5.74
N TYR A 95 11.94 9.87 5.74
CA TYR A 95 11.09 9.78 4.53
C TYR A 95 10.66 11.15 3.98
N GLY A 96 11.29 12.25 4.41
CA GLY A 96 10.91 13.60 4.01
C GLY A 96 9.67 14.13 4.75
N GLY A 97 9.27 13.47 5.84
CA GLY A 97 8.10 13.77 6.64
C GLY A 97 6.88 12.92 6.29
N MET A 98 6.00 12.72 7.26
CA MET A 98 4.73 12.00 7.12
C MET A 98 3.84 12.56 5.99
N TRP A 99 4.01 13.83 5.64
CA TRP A 99 3.24 14.50 4.59
C TRP A 99 3.44 13.91 3.19
N GLU A 100 4.65 13.44 2.89
CA GLU A 100 4.96 12.84 1.60
C GLU A 100 4.23 11.49 1.45
N VAL A 101 4.31 10.66 2.49
CA VAL A 101 3.61 9.38 2.60
C VAL A 101 2.09 9.56 2.54
N VAL A 102 1.57 10.60 3.22
CA VAL A 102 0.12 10.87 3.23
C VAL A 102 -0.38 11.38 1.88
N LYS A 103 0.46 12.05 1.08
CA LYS A 103 0.09 12.51 -0.27
C LYS A 103 0.20 11.40 -1.31
N GLU A 104 1.13 10.47 -1.12
CA GLU A 104 1.39 9.40 -2.08
C GLU A 104 0.12 8.63 -2.40
N GLY A 105 -0.18 8.47 -3.69
CA GLY A 105 -1.40 7.78 -4.15
C GLY A 105 -2.75 8.36 -3.69
N PHE A 106 -2.84 9.54 -3.05
CA PHE A 106 -4.12 10.07 -2.55
C PHE A 106 -5.09 10.38 -3.70
N MET A 107 -4.64 11.16 -4.69
CA MET A 107 -5.49 11.60 -5.81
C MET A 107 -5.92 10.43 -6.70
N THR A 108 -5.03 9.47 -6.92
CA THR A 108 -5.35 8.26 -7.69
C THR A 108 -6.34 7.39 -6.92
N SER A 109 -6.13 7.18 -5.61
CA SER A 109 -7.05 6.43 -4.76
C SER A 109 -8.44 7.08 -4.71
N PHE A 110 -8.48 8.41 -4.63
CA PHE A 110 -9.72 9.18 -4.69
C PHE A 110 -10.46 8.96 -6.01
N ALA A 111 -9.76 8.96 -7.14
CA ALA A 111 -10.35 8.64 -8.43
C ALA A 111 -10.91 7.20 -8.46
N CYS A 112 -10.16 6.21 -7.96
CA CYS A 112 -10.63 4.82 -7.86
C CYS A 112 -11.88 4.68 -6.98
N PHE A 113 -11.90 5.39 -5.85
CA PHE A 113 -13.07 5.48 -4.98
C PHE A 113 -14.27 6.07 -5.71
N LEU A 114 -14.12 7.22 -6.38
CA LEU A 114 -15.24 7.85 -7.08
C LEU A 114 -15.83 6.94 -8.17
N VAL A 115 -14.97 6.30 -8.97
CA VAL A 115 -15.40 5.40 -10.05
C VAL A 115 -16.20 4.23 -9.48
N THR A 116 -15.66 3.54 -8.48
CA THR A 116 -16.33 2.37 -7.88
C THR A 116 -17.59 2.76 -7.12
N TRP A 117 -17.55 3.86 -6.38
CA TRP A 117 -18.70 4.41 -5.66
C TRP A 117 -19.86 4.73 -6.61
N ILE A 118 -19.60 5.49 -7.68
CA ILE A 118 -20.64 5.89 -8.64
C ILE A 118 -21.24 4.66 -9.34
N ILE A 119 -20.41 3.72 -9.78
CA ILE A 119 -20.87 2.50 -10.45
C ILE A 119 -21.79 1.67 -9.55
N PHE A 120 -21.35 1.36 -8.33
CA PHE A 120 -22.14 0.54 -7.41
C PHE A 120 -23.39 1.26 -6.92
N TYR A 121 -23.26 2.56 -6.61
CA TYR A 121 -24.39 3.37 -6.18
C TYR A 121 -25.48 3.42 -7.28
N THR A 122 -25.07 3.67 -8.52
CA THR A 122 -26.00 3.72 -9.66
C THR A 122 -26.59 2.35 -9.96
N GLY A 123 -25.79 1.28 -9.96
CA GLY A 123 -26.26 -0.06 -10.31
C GLY A 123 -27.18 -0.71 -9.27
N ILE A 124 -27.19 -0.23 -8.02
CA ILE A 124 -27.99 -0.81 -6.92
C ILE A 124 -29.21 0.06 -6.56
N HIS A 125 -29.06 1.39 -6.58
CA HIS A 125 -30.07 2.30 -6.04
C HIS A 125 -30.88 3.05 -7.10
N PHE A 126 -30.53 2.93 -8.38
CA PHE A 126 -31.24 3.51 -9.51
C PHE A 126 -31.56 2.43 -10.54
#